data_AF-A0A850SVT3-F1
#
_entry.id   AF-A0A850SVT3-F1
#
_cell.length_a   1.000
_cell.length_b   1.000
_cell.length_c   1.000
_cell.angle_alpha   90.00
_cell.angle_beta   90.00
_cell.angle_gamma   90.00
#
_symmetry.space_group_name_H-M   'P 1'
#
loop_
_entity.id
_entity.type
_entity.pdbx_description
1 polymer ?
#
loop_
_entity_poly.entity_id
_entity_poly.type
_entity_poly.pdbx_seq_one_letter_code
_entity_poly.pdbx_strand_id
1 'polypeptide(L)'
;MGFTSFNPTYAVADDLTKPYLADIDFAFIAPKTLRVNITVPEYKLVRIDRAAKAKGISRSAFFVDSAEQHIKNMGIANTVRKRQKKSMLPQSAVVNAILSGPL
;
A
#
# COMPACT_ATOMS: atom_id res chain seq x y z
N MET A 1 31.19 -18.87 52.68
CA MET A 1 32.11 -19.07 51.54
C MET A 1 31.23 -19.31 50.34
N GLY A 2 31.10 -18.45 49.34
CA GLY A 2 32.06 -17.60 48.65
C GLY A 2 31.83 -17.87 47.16
N PHE A 3 31.33 -16.88 46.43
CA PHE A 3 31.04 -16.96 45.00
C PHE A 3 32.31 -17.29 44.19
N THR A 4 32.20 -18.18 43.20
CA THR A 4 32.89 -18.01 41.91
C THR A 4 31.93 -18.33 40.77
N SER A 5 31.62 -17.29 40.03
CA SER A 5 30.89 -17.28 38.77
C SER A 5 31.70 -17.95 37.66
N PHE A 6 31.08 -18.85 36.90
CA PHE A 6 31.45 -19.13 35.52
C PHE A 6 30.18 -19.07 34.67
N ASN A 7 29.95 -17.92 34.05
CA ASN A 7 29.25 -17.83 32.78
C ASN A 7 30.37 -17.74 31.74
N PRO A 8 30.27 -18.38 30.57
CA PRO A 8 29.41 -17.74 29.59
C PRO A 8 28.78 -18.68 28.52
N THR A 9 27.67 -18.18 27.97
CA THR A 9 27.34 -18.18 26.53
C THR A 9 26.78 -19.42 25.81
N TYR A 10 25.67 -19.14 25.11
CA TYR A 10 25.08 -19.78 23.92
C TYR A 10 24.59 -21.24 24.04
N ALA A 11 23.33 -21.43 24.44
CA ALA A 11 22.55 -22.58 23.96
C ALA A 11 21.05 -22.39 24.25
N VAL A 12 20.32 -21.72 23.35
CA VAL A 12 19.09 -22.29 22.75
C VAL A 12 18.97 -21.67 21.36
N ALA A 13 19.82 -22.14 20.45
CA ALA A 13 19.70 -21.86 19.03
C ALA A 13 18.78 -22.89 18.39
N ASP A 14 17.50 -22.97 18.80
CA ASP A 14 16.55 -23.96 18.26
C ASP A 14 15.09 -23.44 18.28
N ASP A 15 14.86 -22.16 17.92
CA ASP A 15 13.49 -21.65 17.79
C ASP A 15 13.22 -20.85 16.51
N LEU A 16 13.96 -21.16 15.43
CA LEU A 16 13.74 -20.57 14.10
C LEU A 16 13.13 -21.57 13.09
N THR A 17 12.75 -22.75 13.56
CA THR A 17 12.21 -23.86 12.75
C THR A 17 10.88 -24.39 13.26
N LYS A 18 10.16 -23.64 14.12
CA LYS A 18 8.78 -23.97 14.46
C LYS A 18 7.86 -23.49 13.32
N PRO A 19 7.19 -24.40 12.59
CA PRO A 19 6.21 -23.97 11.59
C PRO A 19 5.05 -23.27 12.31
N TYR A 20 4.81 -22.01 11.96
CA TYR A 20 3.59 -21.31 12.36
C TYR A 20 2.45 -21.78 11.47
N LEU A 21 1.44 -22.42 12.06
CA LEU A 21 0.22 -22.76 11.36
C LEU A 21 -0.70 -21.54 11.41
N ALA A 22 -0.87 -20.86 10.28
CA ALA A 22 -1.91 -19.86 10.12
C ALA A 22 -3.13 -20.56 9.51
N ASP A 23 -4.21 -20.66 10.29
CA ASP A 23 -5.51 -21.05 9.75
C ASP A 23 -6.11 -19.81 9.06
N ILE A 24 -6.05 -19.80 7.73
CA ILE A 24 -6.57 -18.73 6.90
C ILE A 24 -7.83 -19.27 6.24
N ASP A 25 -8.98 -18.71 6.61
CA ASP A 25 -10.24 -19.04 5.94
C ASP A 25 -10.25 -18.43 4.53
N PHE A 26 -10.10 -19.29 3.52
CA PHE A 26 -10.17 -18.90 2.12
C PHE A 26 -11.63 -18.71 1.62
N ALA A 27 -12.65 -18.97 2.45
CA ALA A 27 -14.05 -18.79 2.07
C ALA A 27 -14.39 -17.34 1.69
N PHE A 28 -13.64 -16.36 2.22
CA PHE A 28 -13.77 -14.95 1.82
C PHE A 28 -13.28 -14.68 0.38
N ILE A 29 -12.41 -15.52 -0.16
CA ILE A 29 -11.73 -15.30 -1.45
C ILE A 29 -12.59 -15.78 -2.62
N ALA A 30 -13.72 -16.45 -2.35
CA ALA A 30 -14.66 -16.83 -3.41
C ALA A 30 -15.10 -15.57 -4.18
N PRO A 31 -14.78 -15.46 -5.49
CA PRO A 31 -15.04 -14.26 -6.26
C PRO A 31 -16.54 -14.14 -6.51
N LYS A 32 -17.26 -13.54 -5.57
CA LYS A 32 -18.70 -13.31 -5.69
C LYS A 32 -18.93 -12.06 -6.51
N THR A 33 -19.35 -12.22 -7.76
CA THR A 33 -19.79 -11.09 -8.58
C THR A 33 -21.12 -10.55 -8.05
N LEU A 34 -21.15 -9.26 -7.70
CA LEU A 34 -22.37 -8.57 -7.28
C LEU A 34 -22.92 -7.71 -8.42
N ARG A 35 -24.24 -7.79 -8.64
CA ARG A 35 -24.94 -6.91 -9.59
C ARG A 35 -25.33 -5.63 -8.88
N VAL A 36 -25.00 -4.50 -9.50
CA VAL A 36 -25.30 -3.15 -8.97
C VAL A 36 -26.02 -2.33 -10.02
N ASN A 37 -26.98 -1.51 -9.57
CA ASN A 37 -27.67 -0.55 -10.41
C ASN A 37 -27.00 0.81 -10.24
N ILE A 38 -26.67 1.47 -11.36
CA ILE A 38 -26.01 2.79 -11.37
C ILE A 38 -26.75 3.72 -12.31
N THR A 39 -26.77 5.02 -11.97
CA THR A 39 -27.29 6.07 -12.86
C THR A 39 -26.11 6.73 -13.57
N VAL A 40 -26.17 6.80 -14.90
CA VAL A 40 -25.11 7.37 -15.74
C VAL A 40 -25.74 8.25 -16.81
N PRO A 41 -25.17 9.41 -17.14
CA PRO A 41 -25.64 10.21 -18.27
C PRO A 41 -25.54 9.42 -19.58
N GLU A 42 -26.57 9.49 -20.42
CA GLU A 42 -26.67 8.72 -21.66
C GLU A 42 -25.46 8.92 -22.59
N TYR A 43 -25.06 10.18 -22.80
CA TYR A 43 -23.91 10.51 -23.64
C TYR A 43 -22.59 9.91 -23.14
N LYS A 44 -22.45 9.70 -21.81
CA LYS A 44 -21.27 9.01 -21.24
C LYS A 44 -21.38 7.51 -21.46
N LEU A 45 -22.57 6.93 -21.30
CA LEU A 45 -22.82 5.50 -21.50
C LEU A 45 -22.46 5.07 -22.93
N VAL A 46 -22.87 5.85 -23.94
CA VAL A 46 -22.50 5.58 -25.35
C VAL A 46 -20.98 5.59 -25.55
N ARG A 47 -20.27 6.53 -24.92
CA ARG A 47 -18.80 6.59 -25.00
C ARG A 47 -18.13 5.39 -24.32
N ILE A 48 -18.66 4.97 -23.16
CA ILE A 48 -18.20 3.79 -22.43
C ILE A 48 -18.39 2.54 -23.27
N ASP A 49 -19.54 2.37 -23.90
CA ASP A 49 -19.84 1.21 -24.74
C ASP A 49 -18.90 1.09 -25.94
N ARG A 50 -18.63 2.22 -26.60
CA ARG A 50 -17.67 2.27 -27.71
C ARG A 50 -16.26 1.91 -27.22
N ALA A 51 -15.84 2.43 -26.07
CA ALA A 51 -14.52 2.14 -25.50
C ALA A 51 -14.38 0.67 -25.06
N ALA A 52 -15.41 0.11 -24.43
CA ALA A 52 -15.49 -1.30 -24.06
C ALA A 52 -15.43 -2.20 -25.30
N LYS A 53 -16.23 -1.90 -26.33
CA LYS A 53 -16.23 -2.63 -27.60
C LYS A 53 -14.88 -2.55 -28.32
N ALA A 54 -14.24 -1.38 -28.33
CA ALA A 54 -12.91 -1.20 -28.93
C ALA A 54 -11.83 -2.04 -28.22
N LYS A 55 -11.96 -2.24 -26.90
CA LYS A 55 -11.10 -3.13 -26.11
C LYS A 55 -11.49 -4.61 -26.20
N GLY A 56 -12.62 -4.95 -26.82
CA GLY A 56 -13.14 -6.32 -26.86
C GLY A 56 -13.64 -6.85 -25.51
N ILE A 57 -13.95 -5.96 -24.55
CA ILE A 57 -14.37 -6.33 -23.19
C ILE A 57 -15.82 -5.92 -22.93
N SER A 58 -16.45 -6.54 -21.92
CA SER A 58 -17.79 -6.18 -21.48
C SER A 58 -17.82 -4.82 -20.78
N ARG A 59 -18.99 -4.19 -20.75
CA ARG A 59 -19.20 -2.91 -20.03
C ARG A 59 -18.82 -3.01 -18.55
N SER A 60 -19.19 -4.11 -17.88
CA SER A 60 -18.85 -4.34 -16.47
C SER A 60 -17.34 -4.50 -16.26
N ALA A 61 -16.66 -5.25 -17.14
CA ALA A 61 -15.21 -5.39 -17.10
C ALA A 61 -14.51 -4.04 -17.32
N PHE A 62 -15.02 -3.21 -18.23
CA PHE A 62 -14.50 -1.87 -18.48
C PHE A 62 -14.62 -0.96 -17.25
N PHE A 63 -15.74 -1.04 -16.51
CA PHE A 63 -15.91 -0.29 -15.27
C PHE A 63 -14.92 -0.73 -14.19
N VAL A 64 -14.73 -2.04 -14.02
CA VAL A 64 -13.77 -2.59 -13.06
C VAL A 64 -12.35 -2.16 -13.41
N ASP A 65 -11.91 -2.36 -14.65
CA ASP A 65 -10.58 -1.94 -15.14
C ASP A 65 -10.32 -0.45 -14.89
N SER A 66 -11.30 0.40 -15.23
CA SER A 66 -11.19 1.85 -15.02
C SER A 66 -11.12 2.21 -13.53
N ALA A 67 -11.91 1.55 -12.68
CA ALA A 67 -11.90 1.78 -11.24
C ALA A 67 -10.59 1.32 -10.59
N GLU A 68 -10.07 0.15 -10.96
CA GLU A 68 -8.79 -0.37 -10.47
C GLU A 68 -7.63 0.55 -10.85
N GLN A 69 -7.59 1.02 -12.10
CA GLN A 69 -6.60 2.01 -12.54
C GLN A 69 -6.70 3.30 -11.70
N HIS A 70 -7.90 3.77 -11.42
CA HIS A 70 -8.10 4.96 -10.59
C HIS A 70 -7.64 4.74 -9.15
N ILE A 71 -7.97 3.60 -8.53
CA ILE A 71 -7.54 3.21 -7.18
C ILE A 71 -6.01 3.11 -7.11
N LYS A 72 -5.38 2.46 -8.09
CA LYS A 72 -3.92 2.36 -8.19
C LYS A 72 -3.26 3.73 -8.26
N ASN A 73 -3.81 4.62 -9.08
CA ASN A 73 -3.32 5.99 -9.21
C ASN A 73 -3.51 6.80 -7.92
N MET A 74 -4.60 6.60 -7.18
CA MET A 74 -4.82 7.22 -5.86
C MET A 74 -3.81 6.70 -4.82
N GLY A 75 -3.50 5.41 -4.82
CA GLY A 75 -2.44 4.84 -3.97
C GLY A 75 -1.06 5.45 -4.24
N ILE A 76 -0.74 5.69 -5.51
CA ILE A 76 0.49 6.38 -5.92
C ILE A 76 0.45 7.86 -5.50
N ALA A 77 -0.66 8.57 -5.69
CA ALA A 77 -0.80 9.97 -5.27
C ALA A 77 -0.57 10.19 -3.76
N ASN A 78 -1.01 9.24 -2.93
CA ASN A 78 -0.84 9.30 -1.47
C ASN A 78 0.62 9.09 -1.02
N THR A 79 1.41 8.32 -1.77
CA THR A 79 2.84 8.11 -1.47
C THR A 79 3.71 9.28 -1.93
N VAL A 80 3.39 9.89 -3.08
CA VAL A 80 4.11 11.07 -3.60
C VAL A 80 3.95 12.27 -2.67
N ARG A 81 2.74 12.53 -2.17
CA ARG A 81 2.48 13.63 -1.20
C ARG A 81 3.29 13.50 0.09
N LYS A 82 3.45 12.27 0.62
CA LYS A 82 4.26 12.03 1.83
C LYS A 82 5.75 12.28 1.60
N ARG A 83 6.29 11.93 0.42
CA ARG A 83 7.69 12.19 0.07
C ARG A 83 7.99 13.68 -0.08
N GLN A 84 7.12 14.44 -0.75
CA GLN A 84 7.32 15.89 -0.90
C GLN A 84 7.26 16.64 0.44
N LYS A 85 6.36 16.25 1.34
CA LYS A 85 6.28 16.88 2.67
C LYS A 85 7.50 16.58 3.55
N LYS A 86 8.22 15.48 3.29
CA LYS A 86 9.47 15.11 3.99
C LYS A 86 10.71 15.76 3.36
N SER A 87 10.68 16.09 2.07
CA SER A 87 11.78 16.78 1.38
C SER A 87 11.72 18.30 1.48
N MET A 88 10.59 18.87 1.91
CA MET A 88 10.46 20.30 2.19
C MET A 88 10.65 20.57 3.68
N LEU A 89 11.89 20.44 4.15
CA LEU A 89 12.30 21.10 5.38
C LEU A 89 12.30 22.62 5.12
N PRO A 90 11.71 23.44 6.02
CA PRO A 90 11.67 24.88 5.85
C PRO A 90 13.10 25.44 5.88
N GLN A 91 13.46 26.22 4.87
CA GLN A 91 14.79 26.86 4.75
C GLN A 91 15.14 27.75 5.97
N SER A 92 14.15 28.12 6.79
CA SER A 92 14.35 28.84 8.05
C SER A 92 15.11 28.04 9.11
N ALA A 93 15.17 26.70 9.03
CA ALA A 93 15.95 25.88 9.96
C ALA A 93 17.45 25.79 9.59
N VAL A 94 17.80 26.07 8.33
CA VAL A 94 19.19 25.99 7.85
C VAL A 94 19.99 27.24 8.25
N VAL A 95 19.33 28.41 8.31
CA VAL A 95 19.99 29.69 8.65
C VAL A 95 20.53 29.70 10.09
N ASN A 96 19.82 29.09 11.04
CA ASN A 96 20.24 29.05 12.44
C ASN A 96 21.42 28.10 12.72
N ALA A 97 21.73 27.17 11.81
CA ALA A 97 22.88 26.26 11.96
C ALA A 97 24.19 26.84 11.41
N ILE A 98 24.12 27.91 10.60
CA ILE A 98 25.30 28.55 9.99
C ILE A 98 25.88 29.67 10.90
N LEU A 99 25.06 30.23 11.80
CA LEU A 99 25.45 31.32 12.71
C LEU A 99 26.01 30.86 14.08
N SER A 100 26.22 29.55 14.29
CA SER A 100 26.79 28.99 15.52
C SER A 100 28.04 28.13 15.26
N GLY A 101 28.98 28.63 14.45
CA GLY A 101 30.34 28.11 14.40
C GLY A 101 31.16 28.59 15.62
N PRO A 102 32.12 27.80 16.13
CA PRO A 102 32.85 28.14 17.35
C PRO A 102 33.81 29.32 17.11
N LEU A 103 33.99 30.15 18.15
CA LEU A 103 35.01 31.20 18.25
C LEU A 103 36.43 30.61 18.14
#